data_AF-A0AAW2FJS4-F1
#
_entry.id   AF-A0AAW2FJS4-F1
#
_cell.length_a   1.000
_cell.length_b   1.000
_cell.length_c   1.000
_cell.angle_alpha   90.00
_cell.angle_beta   90.00
_cell.angle_gamma   90.00
#
_symmetry.space_group_name_H-M   'P 1'
#
loop_
_entity.id
_entity.type
_entity.pdbx_description
1 polymer ?
#
loop_
_entity_poly.entity_id
_entity_poly.type
_entity_poly.pdbx_seq_one_letter_code
_entity_poly.pdbx_strand_id
1 'polypeptide(L)'
;MKIFTRPNSFYEALTSVHYFNYVLGLRVFEYPRGHPRPLLSLIYFLIIYVIFYSGVLNVERYYNTIKIFKLDSVIYVVVPNIYFTSPILKMILGWWFSKNIAVCHKKIFKIDKTLRQLGLTANYDKIYFMTLGFITTWFIVYIFICISNILYIVPRIGILQTIHVLFVSIIPLSIGYVNSYEFYAFSRLYETHGLRATKKYSFNENNIRVAPKHLFCIKFCNKKSKSSRFSN
;
A
#
# COMPACT_ATOMS: atom_id res chain seq x y z
N MET A 1 14.85 16.78 10.90
CA MET A 1 14.44 15.62 10.05
C MET A 1 15.22 15.71 8.74
N LYS A 2 16.06 14.73 8.40
CA LYS A 2 16.83 14.74 7.15
C LYS A 2 16.00 14.10 6.03
N ILE A 3 15.16 14.90 5.37
CA ILE A 3 14.23 14.42 4.33
C ILE A 3 14.97 14.07 3.02
N PHE A 4 16.21 14.56 2.84
CA PHE A 4 17.01 14.35 1.64
C PHE A 4 18.28 13.51 1.86
N THR A 5 18.42 12.86 3.01
CA THR A 5 19.52 11.89 3.16
C THR A 5 19.26 10.66 2.33
N ARG A 6 20.28 10.26 1.57
CA ARG A 6 20.32 9.03 0.78
C ARG A 6 19.85 7.83 1.63
N PRO A 7 18.83 7.06 1.18
CA PRO A 7 18.31 5.96 1.97
C PRO A 7 19.35 4.84 2.05
N ASN A 8 19.62 4.42 3.28
CA ASN A 8 20.57 3.36 3.60
C ASN A 8 19.93 1.97 3.60
N SER A 9 18.60 1.89 3.55
CA SER A 9 17.85 0.64 3.52
C SER A 9 16.59 0.76 2.65
N PHE A 10 16.11 -0.39 2.17
CA PHE A 10 14.85 -0.47 1.44
C PHE A 10 13.66 0.09 2.25
N TYR A 11 13.67 -0.16 3.56
CA TYR A 11 12.65 0.34 4.46
C TYR A 11 12.65 1.87 4.56
N GLU A 12 13.84 2.51 4.54
CA GLU A 12 13.96 3.97 4.45
C GLU A 12 13.40 4.51 3.13
N ALA A 13 13.67 3.84 2.01
CA ALA A 13 13.15 4.24 0.71
C ALA A 13 11.60 4.21 0.64
N LEU A 14 10.97 3.22 1.29
CA LEU A 14 9.51 3.09 1.38
C LEU A 14 8.86 3.89 2.51
N THR A 15 9.64 4.58 3.34
CA THR A 15 9.11 5.22 4.54
C THR A 15 8.05 6.29 4.20
N SER A 16 8.23 7.02 3.09
CA SER A 16 7.26 8.00 2.61
C SER A 16 5.90 7.38 2.27
N VAL A 17 5.90 6.23 1.59
CA VAL A 17 4.68 5.46 1.25
C VAL A 17 4.04 4.89 2.50
N HIS A 18 4.84 4.45 3.48
CA HIS A 18 4.31 4.01 4.76
C HIS A 18 3.64 5.15 5.52
N TYR A 19 4.22 6.36 5.53
CA TYR A 19 3.57 7.54 6.10
C TYR A 19 2.25 7.86 5.41
N PHE A 20 2.23 7.79 4.08
CA PHE A 20 1.00 8.04 3.32
C PHE A 20 -0.08 6.99 3.60
N ASN A 21 0.30 5.72 3.72
CA ASN A 21 -0.58 4.65 4.21
C ASN A 21 -1.11 4.90 5.63
N TYR A 22 -0.28 5.44 6.54
CA TYR A 22 -0.72 5.77 7.90
C TYR A 22 -1.75 6.90 7.90
N VAL A 23 -1.52 7.96 7.12
CA VAL A 23 -2.46 9.08 6.99
C VAL A 23 -3.80 8.62 6.42
N LEU A 24 -3.79 7.72 5.44
CA LEU A 24 -5.01 7.14 4.87
C LEU A 24 -5.67 6.05 5.73
N GLY A 25 -5.07 5.68 6.87
CA GLY A 25 -5.60 4.63 7.75
C GLY A 25 -5.50 3.21 7.16
N LEU A 26 -4.66 3.01 6.14
CA LEU A 26 -4.51 1.73 5.43
C LEU A 26 -3.60 0.74 6.15
N ARG A 27 -2.80 1.20 7.10
CA ARG A 27 -1.82 0.38 7.82
C ARG A 27 -1.93 0.57 9.32
N VAL A 28 -1.66 -0.52 10.05
CA VAL A 28 -1.55 -0.56 11.52
C VAL A 28 -0.60 0.50 12.03
N PHE A 29 -1.11 1.50 12.74
CA PHE A 29 -0.34 2.58 13.34
C PHE A 29 0.82 2.03 14.20
N GLU A 30 2.06 2.31 13.80
CA GLU A 30 3.27 1.95 14.55
C GLU A 30 3.84 3.21 15.22
N TYR A 31 3.39 3.51 16.43
CA TYR A 31 3.93 4.62 17.22
C TYR A 31 4.07 4.23 18.70
N PRO A 32 5.29 4.33 19.29
CA PRO A 32 6.58 4.61 18.65
C PRO A 32 7.06 3.45 17.75
N ARG A 33 8.10 3.69 16.93
CA ARG A 33 8.61 2.74 15.92
C ARG A 33 8.90 1.38 16.55
N GLY A 34 8.29 0.32 16.02
CA GLY A 34 8.43 -1.06 16.52
C GLY A 34 7.33 -1.53 17.47
N HIS A 35 6.42 -0.65 17.90
CA HIS A 35 5.26 -0.99 18.71
C HIS A 35 3.96 -0.79 17.92
N PRO A 36 3.45 -1.84 17.23
CA PRO A 36 2.19 -1.75 16.51
C PRO A 36 1.03 -1.58 17.49
N ARG A 37 0.20 -0.55 17.26
CA ARG A 37 -1.03 -0.26 18.02
C ARG A 37 -2.25 -0.47 17.13
N PRO A 38 -2.68 -1.72 16.89
CA PRO A 38 -3.76 -2.01 15.94
C PRO A 38 -5.10 -1.44 16.39
N LEU A 39 -5.33 -1.30 17.70
CA LEU A 39 -6.58 -0.73 18.23
C LEU A 39 -6.75 0.75 17.84
N LEU A 40 -5.70 1.57 17.96
CA LEU A 40 -5.75 2.97 17.53
C LEU A 40 -5.96 3.10 16.02
N SER A 41 -5.27 2.25 15.25
CA SER A 41 -5.44 2.19 13.80
C SER A 41 -6.87 1.85 13.40
N LEU A 42 -7.52 0.93 14.13
CA LEU A 42 -8.89 0.51 13.88
C LEU A 42 -9.88 1.61 14.23
N ILE A 43 -9.70 2.30 15.37
CA ILE A 43 -10.52 3.46 15.73
C ILE A 43 -10.41 4.56 14.66
N TYR A 44 -9.19 4.87 14.23
CA TYR A 44 -8.95 5.88 13.19
C TYR A 44 -9.62 5.49 11.87
N PHE A 45 -9.48 4.23 11.45
CA PHE A 45 -10.13 3.70 10.25
C PHE A 45 -11.66 3.78 10.36
N LEU A 46 -12.25 3.43 11.50
CA LEU A 46 -13.69 3.53 11.73
C LEU A 46 -14.19 4.97 11.64
N ILE A 47 -13.44 5.94 12.17
CA ILE A 47 -13.80 7.36 12.07
C ILE A 47 -13.81 7.81 10.60
N ILE A 48 -12.74 7.50 9.84
CA ILE A 48 -12.70 7.80 8.40
C ILE A 48 -13.84 7.11 7.67
N TYR A 49 -14.14 5.86 8.03
CA TYR A 49 -15.21 5.08 7.41
C TYR A 49 -16.59 5.71 7.64
N VAL A 50 -16.90 6.16 8.85
CA VAL A 50 -18.16 6.84 9.17
C VAL A 50 -18.28 8.18 8.42
N ILE A 51 -17.21 8.98 8.40
CA ILE A 51 -17.18 10.25 7.65
C ILE A 51 -17.37 9.97 6.15
N PHE A 52 -16.72 8.93 5.63
CA PHE A 52 -16.85 8.55 4.24
C PHE A 52 -18.28 8.10 3.91
N TYR A 53 -18.85 7.19 4.69
CA TYR A 53 -20.19 6.65 4.44
C TYR A 53 -21.28 7.72 4.56
N SER A 54 -21.17 8.61 5.55
CA SER A 54 -22.06 9.79 5.64
C SER A 54 -21.92 10.70 4.42
N GLY A 55 -20.71 10.88 3.89
CA GLY A 55 -20.48 11.55 2.63
C GLY A 55 -21.20 10.88 1.47
N VAL A 56 -21.04 9.56 1.30
CA VAL A 56 -21.69 8.79 0.22
C VAL A 56 -23.21 8.96 0.25
N LEU A 57 -23.85 8.86 1.42
CA LEU A 57 -25.29 9.05 1.55
C LEU A 57 -25.74 10.45 1.13
N ASN A 58 -24.96 11.49 1.46
CA ASN A 58 -25.25 12.86 1.04
C ASN A 58 -25.10 13.02 -0.47
N VAL A 59 -24.06 12.41 -1.05
CA VAL A 59 -23.83 12.40 -2.50
C VAL A 59 -24.95 11.67 -3.24
N GLU A 60 -25.40 10.53 -2.74
CA GLU A 60 -26.50 9.76 -3.32
C GLU A 60 -27.81 10.57 -3.39
N ARG A 61 -28.17 11.26 -2.30
CA ARG A 61 -29.35 12.16 -2.27
C ARG A 61 -29.26 13.25 -3.34
N TYR A 62 -28.07 13.81 -3.53
CA TYR A 62 -27.83 14.82 -4.55
C TYR A 62 -28.02 14.27 -5.97
N TYR A 63 -27.39 13.14 -6.29
CA TYR A 63 -27.51 12.53 -7.62
C TYR A 63 -28.94 12.09 -7.94
N ASN A 64 -29.68 11.60 -6.95
CA ASN A 64 -31.10 11.27 -7.09
C ASN A 64 -31.95 12.50 -7.42
N THR A 65 -31.57 13.69 -6.95
CA THR A 65 -32.30 14.94 -7.21
C THR A 65 -32.09 15.43 -8.65
N ILE A 66 -30.89 15.28 -9.21
CA ILE A 66 -30.55 15.80 -10.56
C ILE A 66 -30.98 14.86 -11.70
N LYS A 67 -31.54 13.67 -11.40
CA LYS A 67 -31.91 12.66 -12.41
C LYS A 67 -30.77 12.39 -13.40
N ILE A 68 -29.54 12.28 -12.90
CA ILE A 68 -28.39 11.87 -13.71
C ILE A 68 -28.59 10.42 -14.16
N PHE A 69 -27.96 10.03 -15.28
CA PHE A 69 -28.06 8.68 -15.83
C PHE A 69 -27.87 7.60 -14.75
N LYS A 70 -28.73 6.57 -14.78
CA LYS A 70 -28.69 5.44 -13.83
C LYS A 70 -27.32 4.74 -13.77
N LEU A 71 -26.53 4.81 -14.84
CA LEU A 71 -25.19 4.21 -14.89
C LEU A 71 -24.21 4.94 -13.97
N ASP A 72 -24.23 6.28 -13.99
CA ASP A 72 -23.31 7.09 -13.18
C ASP A 72 -23.58 6.87 -11.69
N SER A 73 -24.85 6.80 -11.26
CA SER A 73 -25.17 6.54 -9.86
C SER A 73 -24.67 5.16 -9.40
N VAL A 74 -24.79 4.13 -10.24
CA VAL A 74 -24.24 2.79 -9.94
C VAL A 74 -22.72 2.86 -9.81
N ILE A 75 -22.02 3.58 -10.69
CA ILE A 75 -20.57 3.75 -10.59
C ILE A 75 -20.19 4.45 -9.28
N TYR A 76 -20.89 5.53 -8.91
CA TYR A 76 -20.62 6.27 -7.67
C TYR A 76 -20.92 5.49 -6.39
N VAL A 77 -21.82 4.51 -6.43
CA VAL A 77 -22.11 3.66 -5.26
C VAL A 77 -21.20 2.43 -5.22
N VAL A 78 -21.07 1.71 -6.33
CA VAL A 78 -20.38 0.41 -6.37
C VAL A 78 -18.86 0.58 -6.29
N VAL A 79 -18.29 1.52 -7.05
CA VAL A 79 -16.83 1.66 -7.15
C VAL A 79 -16.20 2.03 -5.81
N PRO A 80 -16.69 3.03 -5.06
CA PRO A 80 -16.10 3.35 -3.77
C PRO A 80 -16.27 2.22 -2.75
N ASN A 81 -17.39 1.50 -2.77
CA ASN A 81 -17.58 0.33 -1.91
C ASN A 81 -16.52 -0.75 -2.17
N ILE A 82 -16.23 -1.07 -3.44
CA ILE A 82 -15.14 -2.00 -3.79
C ILE A 82 -13.80 -1.50 -3.24
N TYR A 83 -13.48 -0.22 -3.46
CA TYR A 83 -12.22 0.34 -2.96
C TYR A 83 -12.13 0.29 -1.44
N PHE A 84 -13.21 0.54 -0.70
CA PHE A 84 -13.25 0.50 0.77
C PHE A 84 -13.22 -0.91 1.37
N THR A 85 -13.73 -1.91 0.66
CA THR A 85 -13.57 -3.32 1.11
C THR A 85 -12.11 -3.77 1.07
N SER A 86 -11.29 -3.20 0.17
CA SER A 86 -9.89 -3.59 0.03
C SER A 86 -9.00 -3.28 1.25
N PRO A 87 -9.06 -2.09 1.91
CA PRO A 87 -8.42 -1.84 3.20
C PRO A 87 -8.85 -2.78 4.30
N ILE A 88 -10.16 -3.09 4.40
CA ILE A 88 -10.68 -3.97 5.46
C ILE A 88 -10.07 -5.36 5.31
N LEU A 89 -10.08 -5.91 4.10
CA LEU A 89 -9.42 -7.17 3.79
C LEU A 89 -7.91 -7.10 4.10
N LYS A 90 -7.22 -6.02 3.72
CA LYS A 90 -5.80 -5.81 4.05
C LYS A 90 -5.55 -5.77 5.56
N MET A 91 -6.40 -5.12 6.35
CA MET A 91 -6.27 -5.06 7.81
C MET A 91 -6.49 -6.44 8.45
N ILE A 92 -7.52 -7.17 8.03
CA ILE A 92 -7.80 -8.53 8.51
C ILE A 92 -6.63 -9.47 8.18
N LEU A 93 -6.14 -9.41 6.94
CA LEU A 93 -4.96 -10.18 6.51
C LEU A 93 -3.72 -9.77 7.32
N GLY A 94 -3.50 -8.48 7.51
CA GLY A 94 -2.38 -7.95 8.30
C GLY A 94 -2.42 -8.44 9.75
N TRP A 95 -3.61 -8.50 10.36
CA TRP A 95 -3.80 -9.05 11.70
C TRP A 95 -3.52 -10.55 11.74
N TRP A 96 -4.16 -11.31 10.84
CA TRP A 96 -4.05 -12.78 10.79
C TRP A 96 -2.60 -13.23 10.55
N PHE A 97 -1.90 -12.53 9.66
CA PHE A 97 -0.54 -12.88 9.27
C PHE A 97 0.55 -12.09 10.01
N SER A 98 0.20 -11.27 11.01
CA SER A 98 1.15 -10.39 11.71
C SER A 98 2.40 -11.14 12.22
N LYS A 99 2.23 -12.32 12.85
CA LYS A 99 3.34 -13.16 13.33
C LYS A 99 4.25 -13.63 12.19
N ASN A 100 3.66 -14.05 11.07
CA ASN A 100 4.40 -14.56 9.91
C ASN A 100 5.12 -13.44 9.16
N ILE A 101 4.48 -12.28 9.03
CA ILE A 101 5.04 -11.07 8.41
C ILE A 101 6.24 -10.58 9.22
N ALA A 102 6.16 -10.57 10.55
CA ALA A 102 7.29 -10.17 11.40
C ALA A 102 8.53 -11.08 11.21
N VAL A 103 8.31 -12.40 11.11
CA VAL A 103 9.41 -13.35 10.82
C VAL A 103 9.98 -13.11 9.42
N CYS A 104 9.13 -12.84 8.44
CA CYS A 104 9.56 -12.56 7.06
C CYS A 104 10.40 -11.27 6.99
N HIS A 105 9.94 -10.19 7.62
CA HIS A 105 10.68 -8.93 7.70
C HIS A 105 12.06 -9.10 8.33
N LYS A 106 12.17 -9.86 9.44
CA LYS A 106 13.46 -10.16 10.07
C LYS A 106 14.41 -10.90 9.12
N LYS A 107 13.90 -11.83 8.31
CA LYS A 107 14.71 -12.55 7.31
C LYS A 107 15.15 -11.64 6.18
N ILE A 108 14.26 -10.83 5.62
CA ILE A 108 14.57 -9.86 4.56
C ILE A 108 15.63 -8.87 5.05
N PHE A 109 15.50 -8.36 6.27
CA PHE A 109 16.49 -7.45 6.85
C PHE A 109 17.87 -8.10 7.01
N LYS A 110 17.93 -9.38 7.42
CA LYS A 110 19.21 -10.12 7.47
C LYS A 110 19.83 -10.27 6.08
N ILE A 111 19.03 -10.60 5.07
CA ILE A 111 19.49 -10.74 3.68
C ILE A 111 19.99 -9.39 3.15
N ASP A 112 19.28 -8.30 3.44
CA ASP A 112 19.70 -6.95 3.04
C ASP A 112 21.06 -6.58 3.67
N LYS A 113 21.23 -6.86 4.97
CA LYS A 113 22.50 -6.63 5.67
C LYS A 113 23.66 -7.44 5.07
N THR A 114 23.45 -8.71 4.73
CA THR A 114 24.50 -9.54 4.12
C THR A 114 24.81 -9.13 2.69
N LEU A 115 23.80 -8.75 1.89
CA LEU A 115 24.02 -8.21 0.55
C LEU A 115 24.86 -6.92 0.58
N ARG A 116 24.62 -6.07 1.58
CA ARG A 116 25.41 -4.85 1.79
C ARG A 116 26.85 -5.15 2.19
N GLN A 117 27.07 -6.14 3.07
CA GLN A 117 28.42 -6.58 3.44
C GLN A 117 29.19 -7.18 2.25
N LEU A 118 28.49 -7.80 1.31
CA LEU A 118 29.07 -8.34 0.07
C LEU A 118 29.36 -7.25 -1.00
N GLY A 119 29.21 -5.97 -0.67
CA GLY A 119 29.41 -4.85 -1.60
C GLY A 119 28.32 -4.72 -2.67
N LEU A 120 27.25 -5.52 -2.59
CA LEU A 120 26.16 -5.50 -3.55
C LEU A 120 25.18 -4.39 -3.17
N THR A 121 25.55 -3.14 -3.47
CA THR A 121 24.67 -1.99 -3.27
C THR A 121 23.49 -2.09 -4.23
N ALA A 122 22.29 -2.42 -3.73
CA ALA A 122 21.09 -2.22 -4.50
C ALA A 122 20.90 -0.71 -4.74
N ASN A 123 20.44 -0.33 -5.93
CA ASN A 123 20.13 1.06 -6.28
C ASN A 123 18.87 1.54 -5.55
N TYR A 124 18.98 1.71 -4.23
CA TYR A 124 17.91 2.24 -3.38
C TYR A 124 17.55 3.67 -3.77
N ASP A 125 18.50 4.44 -4.30
CA ASP A 125 18.25 5.79 -4.79
C ASP A 125 17.23 5.79 -5.93
N LYS A 126 17.34 4.84 -6.87
CA LYS A 126 16.40 4.74 -7.98
C LYS A 126 14.97 4.47 -7.49
N ILE A 127 14.83 3.56 -6.51
CA ILE A 127 13.53 3.26 -5.90
C ILE A 127 13.00 4.50 -5.17
N TYR A 128 13.86 5.20 -4.43
CA TYR A 128 13.49 6.41 -3.71
C TYR A 128 13.04 7.55 -4.63
N PHE A 129 13.79 7.86 -5.68
CA PHE A 129 13.39 8.87 -6.66
C PHE A 129 12.10 8.50 -7.38
N MET A 130 11.91 7.21 -7.68
CA MET A 130 10.66 6.73 -8.25
C MET A 130 9.48 6.88 -7.27
N THR A 131 9.70 6.60 -5.99
CA THR A 131 8.71 6.81 -4.93
C THR A 131 8.34 8.28 -4.80
N LEU A 132 9.35 9.16 -4.80
CA LEU A 132 9.15 10.59 -4.71
C LEU A 132 8.38 11.12 -5.93
N GLY A 133 8.78 10.72 -7.13
CA GLY A 133 8.08 11.08 -8.37
C GLY A 133 6.62 10.63 -8.35
N PHE A 134 6.35 9.42 -7.86
CA PHE A 134 5.01 8.89 -7.71
C PHE A 134 4.16 9.75 -6.73
N ILE A 135 4.69 10.08 -5.55
CA ILE A 135 4.00 10.96 -4.61
C ILE A 135 3.73 12.34 -5.23
N THR A 136 4.69 12.91 -5.96
CA THR A 136 4.50 14.20 -6.63
C THR A 136 3.43 14.13 -7.72
N THR A 137 3.43 13.09 -8.55
CA THR A 137 2.39 12.88 -9.57
C THR A 137 1.01 12.78 -8.95
N TRP A 138 0.88 12.09 -7.81
CA TRP A 138 -0.38 12.02 -7.06
C TRP A 138 -0.87 13.40 -6.62
N PHE A 139 0.00 14.21 -6.01
CA PHE A 139 -0.36 15.56 -5.56
C PHE A 139 -0.83 16.45 -6.72
N ILE A 140 -0.19 16.33 -7.88
CA ILE A 140 -0.61 17.07 -9.09
C ILE A 140 -2.02 16.64 -9.51
N VAL A 141 -2.26 15.33 -9.68
CA VAL A 141 -3.58 14.79 -10.05
C VAL A 141 -4.65 15.18 -9.03
N TYR A 142 -4.31 15.13 -7.74
CA TYR A 142 -5.17 15.54 -6.64
C TYR A 142 -5.60 17.01 -6.77
N ILE A 143 -4.66 17.93 -7.03
CA ILE A 143 -4.96 19.36 -7.19
C ILE A 143 -5.87 19.57 -8.40
N PHE A 144 -5.60 18.91 -9.53
CA PHE A 144 -6.46 18.99 -10.71
C PHE A 144 -7.89 18.52 -10.42
N ILE A 145 -8.06 17.37 -9.77
CA ILE A 145 -9.39 16.85 -9.38
C ILE A 145 -10.10 17.84 -8.45
N CYS A 146 -9.39 18.41 -7.47
CA CYS A 146 -9.97 19.41 -6.56
C CYS A 146 -10.49 20.63 -7.33
N ILE A 147 -9.65 21.21 -8.20
CA ILE A 147 -10.02 22.40 -8.98
C ILE A 147 -11.21 22.11 -9.88
N SER A 148 -11.18 20.99 -10.63
CA SER A 148 -12.29 20.60 -11.52
C SER A 148 -13.61 20.42 -10.77
N ASN A 149 -13.59 19.77 -9.61
CA ASN A 149 -14.79 19.59 -8.79
C ASN A 149 -15.28 20.92 -8.21
N ILE A 150 -14.40 21.79 -7.70
CA ILE A 150 -14.78 23.09 -7.16
C ILE A 150 -15.46 23.94 -8.25
N LEU A 151 -14.87 24.03 -9.45
CA LEU A 151 -15.43 24.81 -10.55
C LEU A 151 -16.78 24.25 -11.05
N TYR A 152 -16.95 22.93 -11.07
CA TYR A 152 -18.17 22.30 -11.60
C TYR A 152 -19.32 22.23 -10.58
N ILE A 153 -19.00 21.96 -9.31
CA ILE A 153 -19.97 21.58 -8.28
C ILE A 153 -20.39 22.77 -7.42
N VAL A 154 -19.47 23.65 -7.01
CA VAL A 154 -19.78 24.78 -6.11
C VAL A 154 -20.96 25.63 -6.60
N PRO A 155 -21.05 26.01 -7.89
CA PRO A 155 -22.16 26.84 -8.36
C PRO A 155 -23.53 26.18 -8.26
N ARG A 156 -23.60 24.85 -8.12
CA ARG A 156 -24.86 24.07 -8.17
C ARG A 156 -25.42 23.75 -6.79
N ILE A 157 -24.56 23.49 -5.81
CA ILE A 157 -24.99 22.89 -4.54
C ILE A 157 -24.39 23.51 -3.28
N GLY A 158 -23.53 24.53 -3.45
CA GLY A 158 -22.88 25.21 -2.35
C GLY A 158 -21.65 24.47 -1.81
N ILE A 159 -20.95 25.16 -0.91
CA ILE A 159 -19.58 24.80 -0.49
C ILE A 159 -19.55 23.53 0.37
N LEU A 160 -20.46 23.41 1.35
CA LEU A 160 -20.46 22.27 2.29
C LEU A 160 -20.67 20.92 1.59
N GLN A 161 -21.61 20.85 0.65
CA GLN A 161 -21.87 19.62 -0.10
C GLN A 161 -20.72 19.29 -1.06
N THR A 162 -20.11 20.33 -1.64
CA THR A 162 -18.90 20.16 -2.47
C THR A 162 -17.77 19.52 -1.68
N ILE A 163 -17.56 19.91 -0.41
CA ILE A 163 -16.54 19.31 0.45
C ILE A 163 -16.81 17.81 0.66
N HIS A 164 -18.06 17.41 0.88
CA HIS A 164 -18.41 15.98 1.00
C HIS A 164 -18.15 15.22 -0.31
N VAL A 165 -18.55 15.76 -1.46
CA VAL A 165 -18.30 15.12 -2.78
C VAL A 165 -16.79 14.97 -3.05
N LEU A 166 -16.01 16.01 -2.75
CA LEU A 166 -14.55 15.97 -2.85
C LEU A 166 -13.98 14.85 -1.99
N PHE A 167 -14.36 14.79 -0.71
CA PHE A 167 -13.87 13.78 0.23
C PHE A 167 -14.19 12.35 -0.23
N VAL A 168 -15.44 12.13 -0.68
CA VAL A 168 -15.91 10.83 -1.20
C VAL A 168 -15.17 10.43 -2.47
N SER A 169 -14.80 11.39 -3.32
CA SER A 169 -14.10 11.10 -4.58
C SER A 169 -12.61 10.84 -4.34
N ILE A 170 -11.98 11.63 -3.47
CA ILE A 170 -10.54 11.63 -3.22
C ILE A 170 -10.09 10.37 -2.49
N ILE A 171 -10.81 9.93 -1.46
CA ILE A 171 -10.33 8.84 -0.61
C ILE A 171 -10.20 7.52 -1.39
N PRO A 172 -11.22 7.01 -2.10
CA PRO A 172 -11.10 5.80 -2.90
C PRO A 172 -9.96 5.85 -3.90
N LEU A 173 -9.79 7.00 -4.59
CA LEU A 173 -8.70 7.20 -5.53
C LEU A 173 -7.34 7.12 -4.84
N SER A 174 -7.19 7.76 -3.67
CA SER A 174 -5.97 7.70 -2.85
C SER A 174 -5.64 6.26 -2.46
N ILE A 175 -6.64 5.51 -1.99
CA ILE A 175 -6.49 4.11 -1.58
C ILE A 175 -6.07 3.24 -2.77
N GLY A 176 -6.76 3.36 -3.92
CA GLY A 176 -6.45 2.63 -5.13
C GLY A 176 -5.04 2.93 -5.65
N TYR A 177 -4.65 4.21 -5.60
CA TYR A 177 -3.33 4.67 -6.03
C TYR A 177 -2.20 4.07 -5.18
N VAL A 178 -2.36 4.10 -3.85
CA VAL A 178 -1.37 3.51 -2.93
C VAL A 178 -1.30 2.00 -3.06
N ASN A 179 -2.44 1.33 -3.18
CA ASN A 179 -2.48 -0.12 -3.37
C ASN A 179 -1.75 -0.53 -4.66
N SER A 180 -1.95 0.20 -5.74
CA SER A 180 -1.27 -0.02 -7.03
C SER A 180 0.24 0.20 -6.90
N TYR A 181 0.64 1.23 -6.16
CA TYR A 181 2.05 1.50 -5.90
C TYR A 181 2.73 0.43 -5.07
N GLU A 182 2.11 0.00 -3.97
CA GLU A 182 2.67 -1.06 -3.13
C GLU A 182 2.90 -2.31 -3.98
N PHE A 183 1.91 -2.69 -4.80
CA PHE A 183 2.03 -3.82 -5.71
C PHE A 183 3.19 -3.63 -6.71
N TYR A 184 3.31 -2.45 -7.30
CA TYR A 184 4.41 -2.10 -8.20
C TYR A 184 5.79 -2.15 -7.52
N ALA A 185 5.91 -1.58 -6.32
CA ALA A 185 7.15 -1.56 -5.56
C ALA A 185 7.57 -2.98 -5.15
N PHE A 186 6.60 -3.82 -4.75
CA PHE A 186 6.85 -5.23 -4.46
C PHE A 186 7.29 -6.00 -5.70
N SER A 187 6.61 -5.86 -6.84
CA SER A 187 6.98 -6.58 -8.07
C SER A 187 8.38 -6.18 -8.54
N ARG A 188 8.74 -4.89 -8.44
CA ARG A 188 10.08 -4.41 -8.80
C ARG A 188 11.17 -4.93 -7.85
N LEU A 189 10.86 -5.05 -6.55
CA LEU A 189 11.76 -5.68 -5.60
C LEU A 189 12.00 -7.16 -5.96
N TYR A 190 10.93 -7.90 -6.29
CA TYR A 190 11.06 -9.30 -6.70
C TYR A 190 11.91 -9.46 -7.96
N GLU A 191 11.70 -8.62 -8.98
CA GLU A 191 12.49 -8.66 -10.22
C GLU A 191 13.98 -8.40 -9.95
N THR A 192 14.30 -7.37 -9.17
CA THR A 192 15.71 -7.00 -8.89
C THR A 192 16.47 -8.03 -8.05
N HIS A 193 15.79 -8.74 -7.14
CA HIS A 193 16.38 -9.82 -6.36
C HIS A 193 16.38 -11.17 -7.09
N GLY A 194 15.33 -11.47 -7.85
CA GLY A 194 15.21 -12.69 -8.66
C GLY A 194 16.28 -12.77 -9.75
N LEU A 195 16.49 -11.67 -10.49
CA LEU A 195 17.50 -11.59 -11.55
C LEU A 195 18.94 -11.62 -11.01
N ARG A 196 19.19 -11.12 -9.80
CA ARG A 196 20.52 -11.18 -9.19
C ARG A 196 20.84 -12.55 -8.60
N ALA A 197 19.84 -13.26 -8.09
CA ALA A 197 20.02 -14.64 -7.67
C ALA A 197 20.43 -15.50 -8.87
N THR A 198 19.69 -15.45 -9.98
CA THR A 198 19.99 -16.25 -11.18
C THR A 198 21.36 -15.91 -11.78
N LYS A 199 21.73 -14.63 -11.87
CA LYS A 199 23.04 -14.22 -12.42
C LYS A 199 24.22 -14.63 -11.54
N LYS A 200 24.06 -14.67 -10.21
CA LYS A 200 25.12 -15.11 -9.29
C LYS A 200 25.28 -16.63 -9.30
N TYR A 201 24.20 -17.39 -9.49
CA TYR A 201 24.28 -18.84 -9.69
C TYR A 201 24.94 -19.20 -11.04
N SER A 202 24.62 -18.47 -12.12
CA SER A 202 25.27 -18.72 -13.42
C SER A 202 26.75 -18.33 -13.43
N PHE A 203 27.19 -17.39 -12.60
CA PHE A 203 28.61 -17.03 -12.47
C PHE A 203 29.39 -18.02 -11.59
N ASN A 204 28.71 -18.75 -10.69
CA ASN A 204 29.33 -19.75 -9.81
C ASN A 204 29.32 -21.17 -10.41
N GLU A 205 28.53 -21.40 -11.46
CA GLU A 205 28.51 -22.66 -12.22
C GLU A 205 29.82 -22.95 -12.96
N ASN A 206 30.66 -21.94 -13.19
CA ASN A 206 31.99 -22.14 -13.76
C ASN A 206 33.03 -22.63 -12.73
N ASN A 207 32.67 -22.83 -11.45
CA ASN A 207 33.65 -23.30 -10.47
C ASN A 207 33.18 -24.39 -9.49
N ILE A 208 31.89 -24.66 -9.28
CA ILE A 208 31.48 -25.73 -8.34
C ILE A 208 30.17 -26.40 -8.74
N ARG A 209 30.21 -27.72 -9.01
CA ARG A 209 29.04 -28.63 -9.06
C ARG A 209 28.44 -28.78 -7.65
N VAL A 210 27.58 -27.87 -7.22
CA VAL A 210 26.67 -28.15 -6.09
C VAL A 210 25.27 -27.66 -6.43
N ALA A 211 24.35 -28.61 -6.59
CA ALA A 211 22.94 -28.39 -6.91
C ALA A 211 22.21 -27.61 -5.79
N PRO A 212 21.43 -26.55 -6.10
CA PRO A 212 20.74 -25.78 -5.07
C PRO A 212 19.35 -26.37 -4.77
N LYS A 213 19.25 -27.21 -3.73
CA LYS A 213 17.97 -27.58 -3.09
C LYS A 213 17.33 -26.44 -2.28
N HIS A 214 17.99 -25.28 -2.14
CA HIS A 214 17.57 -24.20 -1.24
C HIS A 214 16.74 -23.06 -1.86
N LEU A 215 16.49 -23.06 -3.18
CA LEU A 215 15.60 -22.06 -3.80
C LEU A 215 14.09 -22.33 -3.59
N PHE A 216 13.75 -23.36 -2.80
CA PHE A 216 12.37 -23.74 -2.47
C PHE A 216 11.78 -22.99 -1.25
N CYS A 217 12.37 -21.88 -0.81
CA CYS A 217 11.87 -21.15 0.36
C CYS A 217 10.58 -20.35 0.12
N ILE A 218 10.19 -20.08 -1.14
CA ILE A 218 8.89 -19.41 -1.43
C ILE A 218 7.73 -20.42 -1.47
N LYS A 219 7.99 -21.71 -1.75
CA LYS A 219 6.97 -22.77 -1.64
C LYS A 219 6.61 -23.13 -0.20
N PHE A 220 7.35 -22.66 0.82
CA PHE A 220 7.15 -23.03 2.22
C PHE A 220 6.17 -22.17 3.02
N CYS A 221 5.74 -20.99 2.55
CA CYS A 221 4.60 -20.33 3.19
C CYS A 221 3.27 -21.08 2.96
N ASN A 222 3.22 -21.98 1.97
CA ASN A 222 2.01 -22.75 1.66
C ASN A 222 2.01 -24.19 2.22
N LYS A 223 3.14 -24.69 2.77
CA LYS A 223 3.25 -26.10 3.19
C LYS A 223 3.18 -26.36 4.69
N LYS A 224 3.30 -25.33 5.56
CA LYS A 224 3.26 -25.52 7.03
C LYS A 224 1.92 -25.20 7.71
N SER A 225 0.89 -24.82 6.96
CA SER A 225 -0.47 -24.62 7.48
C SER A 225 -1.37 -25.88 7.45
N LYS A 226 -0.85 -27.03 6.99
CA LYS A 226 -1.62 -28.30 6.91
C LYS A 226 -1.22 -29.37 7.93
N SER A 227 -0.41 -29.05 8.94
CA SER A 227 0.16 -30.06 9.86
C SER A 227 -0.12 -29.83 11.36
N SER A 228 -1.12 -29.04 11.73
CA SER A 228 -1.47 -28.84 13.16
C SER A 228 -2.99 -28.95 13.45
N ARG A 229 -3.66 -29.88 12.76
CA ARG A 229 -4.92 -30.48 13.22
C ARG A 229 -4.83 -31.98 12.99
N PHE A 230 -4.40 -32.71 14.01
CA PHE A 230 -4.70 -34.12 14.33
C PHE A 230 -3.61 -34.61 15.30
N SER A 231 -3.85 -34.44 16.59
CA SER A 231 -3.56 -35.42 17.65
C SER A 231 -3.85 -34.79 19.02
N ASN A 232 -4.78 -35.44 19.71
CA ASN A 232 -5.21 -35.34 21.11
C ASN A 232 -6.02 -34.11 21.51
#